data_AF-A0A931B726-F1
#
_entry.id   AF-A0A931B726-F1
#
_cell.length_a   1.000
_cell.length_b   1.000
_cell.length_c   1.000
_cell.angle_alpha   90.00
_cell.angle_beta   90.00
_cell.angle_gamma   90.00
#
_symmetry.space_group_name_H-M   'P 1'
#
loop_
_entity.id
_entity.type
_entity.pdbx_description
1 polymer ?
#
loop_
_entity_poly.entity_id
_entity_poly.type
_entity_poly.pdbx_seq_one_letter_code
_entity_poly.pdbx_strand_id
1 'polypeptide(L)'
;MAMELNHHRKVRIRVGSVRRAVRFGLLVTAGLGTLGATTGVAQAVGPNGGALDGTAVRGVAVADDGAFTLATRAHESRFQDSFTVHQFGAVYSATADNQATAYTSWCSADDPCRSVSLSFQIVTMAGTDIHLDAHNRSTAANVHCPGCESLAGAYQFIVSTPRPFTLGVSAQRQFAEIHRKLDALGRSSAPVAEVRQQADALAAQVTALLRAAAATAPKGPGVNALAELEPQVTVHRVWA
;
A
#
# COMPACT_ATOMS: atom_id res chain seq x y z
N MET A 1 39.80 30.04 -20.36
CA MET A 1 38.75 29.00 -20.37
C MET A 1 38.33 28.81 -18.92
N ALA A 2 37.15 29.31 -18.57
CA ALA A 2 36.67 29.44 -17.19
C ALA A 2 36.25 28.07 -16.64
N MET A 3 36.63 27.79 -15.39
CA MET A 3 36.30 26.57 -14.66
C MET A 3 35.25 26.94 -13.61
N GLU A 4 33.99 26.63 -13.92
CA GLU A 4 32.83 26.94 -13.08
C GLU A 4 32.72 25.89 -11.97
N LEU A 5 33.10 26.28 -10.75
CA LEU A 5 32.93 25.49 -9.53
C LEU A 5 31.60 25.87 -8.88
N ASN A 6 30.58 25.04 -9.07
CA ASN A 6 29.32 25.14 -8.35
C ASN A 6 29.16 23.90 -7.45
N HIS A 7 29.43 24.05 -6.15
CA HIS A 7 29.08 23.06 -5.13
C HIS A 7 28.45 23.77 -3.93
N HIS A 8 27.12 23.79 -3.91
CA HIS A 8 26.33 24.20 -2.76
C HIS A 8 26.51 23.21 -1.60
N ARG A 9 27.45 23.50 -0.69
CA ARG A 9 27.59 22.81 0.59
C ARG A 9 26.79 23.59 1.65
N LYS A 10 25.58 23.13 1.99
CA LYS A 10 24.83 23.64 3.15
C LYS A 10 25.50 23.19 4.45
N VAL A 11 25.93 24.16 5.26
CA VAL A 11 26.51 23.98 6.59
C VAL A 11 25.39 23.65 7.60
N ARG A 12 25.48 22.50 8.29
CA ARG A 12 24.64 22.20 9.46
C ARG A 12 25.24 22.86 10.70
N ILE A 13 24.54 23.86 11.24
CA ILE A 13 24.86 24.44 12.55
C ILE A 13 24.28 23.51 13.64
N ARG A 14 25.16 22.90 14.45
CA ARG A 14 24.79 22.29 15.74
C ARG A 14 24.70 23.40 16.78
N VAL A 15 23.51 23.64 17.33
CA VAL A 15 23.37 24.48 18.53
C VAL A 15 23.23 23.57 19.75
N GLY A 16 24.08 23.84 20.73
CA GLY A 16 24.29 23.04 21.92
C GLY A 16 23.15 23.09 22.94
N SER A 17 23.20 22.06 23.76
CA SER A 17 22.42 21.77 24.95
C SER A 17 22.47 22.87 26.02
N VAL A 18 21.30 23.35 26.46
CA VAL A 18 21.12 24.06 27.73
C VAL A 18 20.21 23.23 28.63
N ARG A 19 20.79 22.76 29.74
CA ARG A 19 20.12 22.11 30.86
C ARG A 19 19.27 23.14 31.60
N ARG A 20 17.99 22.82 31.87
CA ARG A 20 17.29 23.26 33.08
C ARG A 20 16.45 22.11 33.62
N ALA A 21 16.79 21.69 34.83
CA ALA A 21 16.07 20.72 35.62
C ALA A 21 14.97 21.43 36.43
N VAL A 22 13.78 20.83 36.52
CA VAL A 22 12.93 20.89 37.71
C VAL A 22 12.30 19.50 37.88
N ARG A 23 12.48 18.95 39.09
CA ARG A 23 11.96 17.67 39.59
C ARG A 23 10.49 17.83 39.99
N PHE A 24 9.70 16.77 39.83
CA PHE A 24 8.90 16.08 40.87
C PHE A 24 7.77 15.26 40.21
N GLY A 25 7.66 13.99 40.59
CA GLY A 25 6.56 13.11 40.20
C GLY A 25 7.02 11.67 39.99
N LEU A 26 7.18 10.92 41.07
CA LEU A 26 7.52 9.50 41.06
C LEU A 26 6.20 8.70 41.06
N LEU A 27 5.90 7.99 39.97
CA LEU A 27 4.96 6.88 39.97
C LEU A 27 5.49 5.76 39.08
N VAL A 28 5.65 4.61 39.70
CA VAL A 28 6.11 3.32 39.16
C VAL A 28 5.03 2.73 38.26
N THR A 29 5.39 2.28 37.06
CA THR A 29 4.79 1.09 36.45
C THR A 29 5.82 0.39 35.57
N ALA A 30 6.06 -0.88 35.90
CA ALA A 30 6.80 -1.83 35.10
C ALA A 30 6.03 -2.19 33.82
N GLY A 31 6.74 -2.45 32.73
CA GLY A 31 6.14 -3.02 31.52
C GLY A 31 7.00 -2.85 30.27
N LEU A 32 7.93 -3.77 30.05
CA LEU A 32 8.44 -4.07 28.72
C LEU A 32 7.26 -4.48 27.82
N GLY A 33 7.14 -3.88 26.64
CA GLY A 33 6.15 -4.30 25.65
C GLY A 33 6.37 -3.62 24.30
N THR A 34 7.03 -4.35 23.39
CA THR A 34 6.94 -4.28 21.93
C THR A 34 6.98 -2.90 21.24
N LEU A 35 8.01 -2.68 20.42
CA LEU A 35 7.98 -1.70 19.33
C LEU A 35 6.91 -2.14 18.31
N GLY A 36 5.68 -1.71 18.56
CA GLY A 36 4.56 -1.83 17.63
C GLY A 36 4.75 -0.87 16.47
N ALA A 37 4.43 -1.36 15.27
CA ALA A 37 4.46 -0.62 14.02
C ALA A 37 3.80 0.76 14.18
N THR A 38 4.54 1.81 13.81
CA THR A 38 3.96 3.14 13.64
C THR A 38 3.02 3.10 12.44
N THR A 39 1.73 2.91 12.69
CA THR A 39 0.68 3.25 11.73
C THR A 39 0.77 4.76 11.48
N GLY A 40 1.24 5.15 10.30
CA GLY A 40 1.14 6.52 9.84
C GLY A 40 -0.33 6.90 9.76
N VAL A 41 -0.82 7.67 10.74
CA VAL A 41 -2.11 8.34 10.62
C VAL A 41 -1.92 9.49 9.63
N ALA A 42 -2.30 9.25 8.38
CA ALA A 42 -2.73 10.37 7.53
C ALA A 42 -3.90 11.03 8.28
N GLN A 43 -3.71 12.28 8.69
CA GLN A 43 -4.75 13.03 9.40
C GLN A 43 -5.90 13.29 8.42
N ALA A 44 -6.93 12.45 8.47
CA ALA A 44 -8.24 12.83 7.96
C ALA A 44 -8.78 13.94 8.87
N VAL A 45 -9.09 15.09 8.28
CA VAL A 45 -9.89 16.15 8.89
C VAL A 45 -11.09 15.51 9.58
N GLY A 46 -11.26 15.79 10.88
CA GLY A 46 -12.24 15.12 11.74
C GLY A 46 -13.70 15.29 11.30
N PRO A 47 -14.66 14.67 12.01
CA PRO A 47 -16.07 14.56 11.60
C PRO A 47 -16.85 15.89 11.56
N ASN A 48 -16.19 17.01 11.84
CA ASN A 48 -16.79 18.34 11.95
C ASN A 48 -16.15 19.34 10.97
N GLY A 49 -15.84 18.89 9.74
CA GLY A 49 -15.65 19.81 8.63
C GLY A 49 -16.98 20.50 8.33
N GLY A 50 -17.16 21.68 8.92
CA GLY A 50 -18.41 22.44 8.88
C GLY A 50 -18.94 22.56 7.46
N ALA A 51 -20.19 22.15 7.28
CA ALA A 51 -21.01 22.57 6.16
C ALA A 51 -21.26 24.08 6.30
N LEU A 52 -20.32 24.87 5.81
CA LEU A 52 -20.59 26.24 5.41
C LEU A 52 -21.12 26.13 3.98
N ASP A 53 -22.46 26.18 3.88
CA ASP A 53 -23.18 26.46 2.64
C ASP A 53 -23.07 25.40 1.52
N GLY A 54 -23.95 24.38 1.55
CA GLY A 54 -24.42 23.60 0.38
C GLY A 54 -23.40 22.86 -0.49
N THR A 55 -22.11 23.04 -0.26
CA THR A 55 -20.99 22.58 -1.06
C THR A 55 -20.18 21.65 -0.17
N ALA A 56 -20.43 20.35 -0.29
CA ALA A 56 -19.54 19.36 0.29
C ALA A 56 -18.13 19.60 -0.30
N VAL A 57 -17.19 20.04 0.53
CA VAL A 57 -15.79 20.19 0.12
C VAL A 57 -15.30 18.80 -0.29
N ARG A 58 -15.21 18.55 -1.59
CA ARG A 58 -14.63 17.34 -2.15
C ARG A 58 -13.11 17.47 -2.05
N GLY A 59 -12.45 16.48 -1.44
CA GLY A 59 -10.98 16.48 -1.28
C GLY A 59 -10.22 15.95 -2.50
N VAL A 60 -8.89 16.06 -2.45
CA VAL A 60 -7.96 15.30 -3.32
C VAL A 60 -7.39 14.16 -2.50
N ALA A 61 -7.29 12.97 -3.10
CA ALA A 61 -6.67 11.80 -2.49
C ALA A 61 -5.41 11.37 -3.24
N VAL A 62 -4.42 10.88 -2.48
CA VAL A 62 -3.18 10.29 -3.03
C VAL A 62 -2.91 9.00 -2.26
N ALA A 63 -2.73 7.91 -2.99
CA ALA A 63 -2.27 6.63 -2.48
C ALA A 63 -1.02 6.20 -3.26
N ASP A 64 0.07 5.90 -2.56
CA ASP A 64 1.33 5.44 -3.13
C ASP A 64 1.83 4.26 -2.31
N ASP A 65 2.00 3.11 -2.94
CA ASP A 65 2.48 1.89 -2.30
C ASP A 65 3.49 1.17 -3.17
N GLY A 66 4.42 0.46 -2.52
CA GLY A 66 5.26 -0.46 -3.25
C GLY A 66 6.05 -1.44 -2.41
N ALA A 67 6.60 -2.43 -3.10
CA ALA A 67 7.52 -3.42 -2.57
C ALA A 67 8.75 -3.54 -3.49
N PHE A 68 9.94 -3.65 -2.89
CA PHE A 68 11.21 -3.74 -3.60
C PHE A 68 12.13 -4.80 -2.98
N THR A 69 12.59 -5.74 -3.81
CA THR A 69 13.55 -6.76 -3.40
C THR A 69 14.76 -6.85 -4.32
N LEU A 70 15.91 -7.11 -3.71
CA LEU A 70 17.16 -7.42 -4.38
C LEU A 70 17.85 -8.58 -3.67
N ALA A 71 17.87 -9.75 -4.31
CA ALA A 71 18.63 -10.91 -3.85
C ALA A 71 20.01 -10.97 -4.53
N THR A 72 21.04 -11.28 -3.76
CA THR A 72 22.44 -11.37 -4.20
C THR A 72 23.12 -12.53 -3.48
N ARG A 73 24.37 -12.87 -3.81
CA ARG A 73 25.11 -13.92 -3.07
C ARG A 73 25.21 -13.70 -1.56
N ALA A 74 25.19 -12.45 -1.10
CA ALA A 74 25.21 -12.16 0.34
C ALA A 74 23.85 -12.50 1.01
N HIS A 75 22.78 -12.51 0.23
CA HIS A 75 21.41 -12.73 0.66
C HIS A 75 20.63 -13.43 -0.46
N GLU A 76 20.79 -14.75 -0.53
CA GLU A 76 20.32 -15.59 -1.62
C GLU A 76 18.80 -15.57 -1.79
N SER A 77 18.04 -15.37 -0.71
CA SER A 77 16.59 -15.29 -0.73
C SER A 77 16.09 -13.98 -0.13
N ARG A 78 15.26 -13.25 -0.89
CA ARG A 78 14.63 -12.01 -0.43
C ARG A 78 13.16 -11.99 -0.78
N PHE A 79 12.38 -11.58 0.20
CA PHE A 79 10.95 -11.36 0.06
C PHE A 79 10.59 -10.04 0.73
N GLN A 80 9.69 -9.30 0.10
CA GLN A 80 8.99 -8.17 0.69
C GLN A 80 7.57 -8.13 0.14
N ASP A 81 6.62 -7.84 1.01
CA ASP A 81 5.29 -7.42 0.61
C ASP A 81 4.91 -6.04 1.15
N SER A 82 3.92 -5.45 0.49
CA SER A 82 3.14 -4.31 0.96
C SER A 82 1.67 -4.71 0.90
N PHE A 83 0.93 -4.49 1.98
CA PHE A 83 -0.52 -4.66 2.03
C PHE A 83 -1.15 -3.47 2.75
N THR A 84 -1.82 -2.61 1.99
CA THR A 84 -2.30 -1.32 2.49
C THR A 84 -3.76 -1.09 2.12
N VAL A 85 -4.45 -0.38 3.01
CA VAL A 85 -5.86 0.00 2.83
C VAL A 85 -5.97 1.50 3.04
N HIS A 86 -6.19 2.23 1.95
CA HIS A 86 -6.44 3.66 1.92
C HIS A 86 -7.94 3.92 1.84
N GLN A 87 -8.52 4.51 2.88
CA GLN A 87 -9.95 4.82 2.93
C GLN A 87 -10.17 6.33 2.89
N PHE A 88 -10.63 6.82 1.74
CA PHE A 88 -10.97 8.21 1.52
C PHE A 88 -12.48 8.44 1.60
N GLY A 89 -12.87 9.65 2.00
CA GLY A 89 -14.25 10.11 1.99
C GLY A 89 -14.67 10.61 0.60
N ALA A 90 -15.45 11.70 0.58
CA ALA A 90 -15.85 12.35 -0.66
C ALA A 90 -14.66 13.09 -1.32
N VAL A 91 -14.36 12.75 -2.58
CA VAL A 91 -13.26 13.33 -3.37
C VAL A 91 -13.75 13.79 -4.74
N TYR A 92 -13.01 14.70 -5.37
CA TYR A 92 -13.21 15.07 -6.78
C TYR A 92 -12.06 14.59 -7.67
N SER A 93 -10.90 14.27 -7.08
CA SER A 93 -9.74 13.74 -7.77
C SER A 93 -8.96 12.79 -6.89
N ALA A 94 -8.39 11.75 -7.48
CA ALA A 94 -7.56 10.77 -6.79
C ALA A 94 -6.42 10.28 -7.70
N THR A 95 -5.22 10.15 -7.11
CA THR A 95 -4.10 9.44 -7.73
C THR A 95 -3.79 8.18 -6.92
N ALA A 96 -3.57 7.06 -7.60
CA ALA A 96 -3.23 5.78 -7.00
C ALA A 96 -2.07 5.11 -7.74
N ASP A 97 -0.89 5.09 -7.12
CA ASP A 97 0.31 4.41 -7.62
C ASP A 97 0.60 3.15 -6.80
N ASN A 98 0.78 2.03 -7.48
CA ASN A 98 1.19 0.77 -6.87
C ASN A 98 2.33 0.14 -7.66
N GLN A 99 3.41 -0.27 -6.97
CA GLN A 99 4.60 -0.82 -7.61
C GLN A 99 5.14 -2.08 -6.92
N ALA A 100 5.47 -3.11 -7.69
CA ALA A 100 6.28 -4.24 -7.23
C ALA A 100 7.56 -4.34 -8.06
N THR A 101 8.71 -4.48 -7.43
CA THR A 101 10.00 -4.66 -8.11
C THR A 101 10.84 -5.75 -7.46
N ALA A 102 11.33 -6.70 -8.24
CA ALA A 102 12.15 -7.81 -7.76
C ALA A 102 13.36 -8.07 -8.68
N TYR A 103 14.56 -7.94 -8.12
CA TYR A 103 15.80 -8.24 -8.83
C TYR A 103 16.58 -9.36 -8.16
N THR A 104 17.21 -10.20 -8.98
CA THR A 104 18.33 -11.05 -8.54
C THR A 104 19.59 -10.56 -9.24
N SER A 105 20.74 -10.66 -8.57
CA SER A 105 22.00 -10.19 -9.16
C SER A 105 23.22 -10.95 -8.68
N TRP A 106 24.11 -11.25 -9.62
CA TRP A 106 25.45 -11.80 -9.37
C TRP A 106 25.50 -13.18 -8.68
N CYS A 107 24.43 -13.97 -8.75
CA CYS A 107 24.43 -15.36 -8.23
C CYS A 107 24.83 -16.35 -9.34
N SER A 108 25.00 -17.63 -8.99
CA SER A 108 25.45 -18.67 -9.94
C SER A 108 24.40 -19.76 -10.12
N ALA A 109 24.54 -20.58 -11.16
CA ALA A 109 23.65 -21.72 -11.37
C ALA A 109 23.70 -22.74 -10.21
N ASP A 110 24.88 -22.90 -9.59
CA ASP A 110 25.09 -23.79 -8.43
C ASP A 110 24.63 -23.17 -7.10
N ASP A 111 24.37 -21.87 -7.08
CA ASP A 111 23.93 -21.10 -5.91
C ASP A 111 22.94 -20.00 -6.35
N PRO A 112 21.71 -20.40 -6.72
CA PRO A 112 20.75 -19.51 -7.34
C PRO A 112 20.08 -18.61 -6.29
N CYS A 113 19.90 -17.34 -6.64
CA CYS A 113 19.16 -16.42 -5.82
C CYS A 113 17.68 -16.36 -6.19
N ARG A 114 16.87 -16.00 -5.19
CA ARG A 114 15.42 -15.85 -5.27
C ARG A 114 14.99 -14.50 -4.73
N SER A 115 14.20 -13.76 -5.51
CA SER A 115 13.70 -12.43 -5.14
C SER A 115 12.21 -12.33 -5.43
N VAL A 116 11.39 -12.11 -4.40
CA VAL A 116 9.93 -12.02 -4.52
C VAL A 116 9.45 -10.67 -3.97
N SER A 117 8.64 -9.96 -4.73
CA SER A 117 8.05 -8.68 -4.34
C SER A 117 6.55 -8.67 -4.63
N LEU A 118 5.72 -8.45 -3.62
CA LEU A 118 4.25 -8.44 -3.77
C LEU A 118 3.65 -7.15 -3.19
N SER A 119 2.92 -6.36 -3.99
CA SER A 119 2.30 -5.11 -3.50
C SER A 119 0.79 -5.13 -3.71
N PHE A 120 0.02 -5.11 -2.62
CA PHE A 120 -1.43 -5.09 -2.57
C PHE A 120 -1.91 -3.74 -2.04
N GLN A 121 -2.45 -2.91 -2.93
CA GLN A 121 -3.01 -1.60 -2.61
C GLN A 121 -4.53 -1.63 -2.73
N ILE A 122 -5.22 -1.32 -1.65
CA ILE A 122 -6.68 -1.16 -1.63
C ILE A 122 -7.01 0.33 -1.44
N VAL A 123 -7.78 0.91 -2.37
CA VAL A 123 -8.22 2.31 -2.31
C VAL A 123 -9.75 2.35 -2.34
N THR A 124 -10.37 2.91 -1.31
CA THR A 124 -11.82 3.20 -1.29
C THR A 124 -12.05 4.69 -1.29
N MET A 125 -13.00 5.17 -2.09
CA MET A 125 -13.35 6.59 -2.18
C MET A 125 -14.84 6.79 -2.50
N ALA A 126 -15.31 8.02 -2.37
CA ALA A 126 -16.67 8.37 -2.74
C ALA A 126 -16.80 9.63 -3.59
N GLY A 127 -17.78 9.65 -4.49
CA GLY A 127 -18.07 10.74 -5.41
C GLY A 127 -18.77 10.26 -6.67
N THR A 128 -19.42 11.17 -7.40
CA THR A 128 -20.11 10.88 -8.66
C THR A 128 -19.24 11.13 -9.90
N ASP A 129 -18.24 12.00 -9.78
CA ASP A 129 -17.41 12.50 -10.89
C ASP A 129 -15.96 12.65 -10.41
N ILE A 130 -15.33 11.52 -10.12
CA ILE A 130 -13.96 11.49 -9.59
C ILE A 130 -12.98 11.40 -10.77
N HIS A 131 -12.07 12.36 -10.89
CA HIS A 131 -10.93 12.25 -11.78
C HIS A 131 -9.90 11.30 -11.18
N LEU A 132 -9.85 10.06 -11.67
CA LEU A 132 -8.93 9.04 -11.18
C LEU A 132 -7.76 8.86 -12.14
N ASP A 133 -6.53 9.03 -11.63
CA ASP A 133 -5.30 8.62 -12.28
C ASP A 133 -4.70 7.43 -11.51
N ALA A 134 -4.64 6.26 -12.15
CA ALA A 134 -4.24 5.03 -11.49
C ALA A 134 -3.13 4.33 -12.28
N HIS A 135 -2.04 4.01 -11.59
CA HIS A 135 -0.90 3.30 -12.13
C HIS A 135 -0.58 2.08 -11.29
N ASN A 136 -0.45 0.95 -11.96
CA ASN A 136 -0.06 -0.30 -11.33
C ASN A 136 1.07 -0.93 -12.15
N ARG A 137 2.26 -1.06 -11.55
CA ARG A 137 3.49 -1.46 -12.26
C ARG A 137 4.16 -2.64 -11.57
N SER A 138 4.65 -3.58 -12.36
CA SER A 138 5.47 -4.69 -11.88
C SER A 138 6.72 -4.84 -12.73
N THR A 139 7.86 -5.08 -12.09
CA THR A 139 9.15 -5.29 -12.75
C THR A 139 9.94 -6.40 -12.06
N ALA A 140 10.31 -7.44 -12.80
CA ALA A 140 11.17 -8.50 -12.31
C ALA A 140 12.31 -8.75 -13.30
N ALA A 141 13.53 -8.96 -12.81
CA ALA A 141 14.63 -9.37 -13.69
C ALA A 141 15.71 -10.17 -12.96
N ASN A 142 16.35 -11.06 -13.71
CA ASN A 142 17.54 -11.78 -13.29
C ASN A 142 18.76 -11.18 -13.97
N VAL A 143 19.61 -10.51 -13.19
CA VAL A 143 20.75 -9.74 -13.73
C VAL A 143 22.04 -10.54 -13.55
N HIS A 144 22.63 -10.98 -14.65
CA HIS A 144 23.85 -11.81 -14.64
C HIS A 144 23.74 -13.06 -13.75
N CYS A 145 22.54 -13.65 -13.66
CA CYS A 145 22.30 -14.85 -12.89
C CYS A 145 21.51 -15.90 -13.68
N PRO A 146 22.19 -16.86 -14.32
CA PRO A 146 21.53 -18.03 -14.87
C PRO A 146 20.99 -18.90 -13.72
N GLY A 147 19.73 -19.31 -13.79
CA GLY A 147 19.09 -20.17 -12.78
C GLY A 147 18.45 -19.44 -11.59
N CYS A 148 18.55 -18.11 -11.52
CA CYS A 148 17.83 -17.33 -10.51
C CYS A 148 16.31 -17.28 -10.75
N GLU A 149 15.56 -17.03 -9.68
CA GLU A 149 14.12 -16.76 -9.73
C GLU A 149 13.83 -15.33 -9.27
N SER A 150 13.11 -14.54 -10.07
CA SER A 150 12.52 -13.28 -9.64
C SER A 150 11.02 -13.27 -9.92
N LEU A 151 10.26 -12.67 -9.00
CA LEU A 151 8.82 -12.50 -9.15
C LEU A 151 8.40 -11.14 -8.58
N ALA A 152 7.73 -10.34 -9.39
CA ALA A 152 7.08 -9.12 -8.93
C ALA A 152 5.59 -9.17 -9.28
N GLY A 153 4.72 -8.92 -8.28
CA GLY A 153 3.28 -8.90 -8.44
C GLY A 153 2.66 -7.65 -7.82
N ALA A 154 2.07 -6.79 -8.64
CA ALA A 154 1.39 -5.58 -8.19
C ALA A 154 -0.12 -5.72 -8.40
N TYR A 155 -0.89 -5.59 -7.30
CA TYR A 155 -2.35 -5.70 -7.23
C TYR A 155 -2.94 -4.43 -6.67
N GLN A 156 -3.78 -3.77 -7.45
CA GLN A 156 -4.43 -2.53 -7.07
C GLN A 156 -5.94 -2.71 -7.17
N PHE A 157 -6.64 -2.46 -6.06
CA PHE A 157 -8.09 -2.56 -5.92
C PHE A 157 -8.66 -1.18 -5.70
N ILE A 158 -9.49 -0.72 -6.63
CA ILE A 158 -10.11 0.61 -6.54
C ILE A 158 -11.61 0.42 -6.40
N VAL A 159 -12.17 1.00 -5.33
CA VAL A 159 -13.59 1.00 -5.02
C VAL A 159 -14.08 2.43 -4.94
N SER A 160 -14.92 2.81 -5.90
CA SER A 160 -15.61 4.10 -5.90
C SER A 160 -17.09 3.90 -5.63
N THR A 161 -17.66 4.73 -4.77
CA THR A 161 -19.08 4.68 -4.40
C THR A 161 -19.71 6.07 -4.46
N PRO A 162 -21.03 6.21 -4.69
CA PRO A 162 -21.65 7.54 -4.73
C PRO A 162 -21.61 8.28 -3.37
N ARG A 163 -21.58 7.55 -2.25
CA ARG A 163 -21.56 8.12 -0.90
C ARG A 163 -20.46 7.46 -0.06
N PRO A 164 -19.84 8.21 0.88
CA PRO A 164 -18.81 7.66 1.75
C PRO A 164 -19.28 6.38 2.46
N PHE A 165 -18.41 5.39 2.50
CA PHE A 165 -18.54 4.20 3.33
C PHE A 165 -17.20 3.90 3.98
N THR A 166 -17.21 3.04 4.99
CA THR A 166 -16.00 2.62 5.69
C THR A 166 -16.01 1.11 5.81
N LEU A 167 -14.87 0.49 5.57
CA LEU A 167 -14.63 -0.92 5.78
C LEU A 167 -14.73 -1.21 7.28
N GLY A 168 -15.76 -1.95 7.66
CA GLY A 168 -16.01 -2.33 9.04
C GLY A 168 -14.95 -3.29 9.59
N VAL A 169 -14.96 -3.48 10.91
CA VAL A 169 -13.99 -4.29 11.65
C VAL A 169 -13.88 -5.72 11.11
N SER A 170 -14.99 -6.32 10.66
CA SER A 170 -14.97 -7.67 10.08
C SER A 170 -14.13 -7.73 8.80
N ALA A 171 -14.32 -6.78 7.88
CA ALA A 171 -13.55 -6.72 6.63
C ALA A 171 -12.07 -6.48 6.93
N GLN A 172 -11.75 -5.58 7.87
CA GLN A 172 -10.36 -5.32 8.29
C GLN A 172 -9.68 -6.56 8.85
N ARG A 173 -10.38 -7.38 9.65
CA ARG A 173 -9.84 -8.66 10.14
C ARG A 173 -9.56 -9.65 9.01
N GLN A 174 -10.45 -9.73 8.02
CA GLN A 174 -10.27 -10.61 6.87
C GLN A 174 -9.11 -10.14 5.98
N PHE A 175 -8.92 -8.83 5.81
CA PHE A 175 -7.74 -8.29 5.14
C PHE A 175 -6.45 -8.58 5.90
N ALA A 176 -6.44 -8.46 7.23
CA ALA A 176 -5.29 -8.83 8.04
C ALA A 176 -4.93 -10.33 7.90
N GLU A 177 -5.94 -11.21 7.76
CA GLU A 177 -5.71 -12.62 7.48
C GLU A 177 -5.11 -12.85 6.07
N ILE A 178 -5.60 -12.13 5.05
CA ILE A 178 -5.03 -12.20 3.70
C ILE A 178 -3.58 -11.73 3.70
N HIS A 179 -3.27 -10.63 4.40
CA HIS A 179 -1.90 -10.14 4.54
C HIS A 179 -0.99 -11.18 5.20
N ARG A 180 -1.44 -11.85 6.28
CA ARG A 180 -0.68 -12.97 6.88
C ARG A 180 -0.41 -14.10 5.89
N LYS A 181 -1.39 -14.44 5.04
CA LYS A 181 -1.22 -15.48 4.01
C LYS A 181 -0.22 -15.04 2.93
N LEU A 182 -0.19 -13.75 2.56
CA LEU A 182 0.79 -13.19 1.63
C LEU A 182 2.21 -13.24 2.21
N ASP A 183 2.39 -12.85 3.46
CA ASP A 183 3.69 -12.90 4.14
C ASP A 183 4.21 -14.35 4.23
N ALA A 184 3.33 -15.30 4.59
CA ALA A 184 3.67 -16.72 4.62
C ALA A 184 4.02 -17.26 3.23
N LEU A 185 3.28 -16.86 2.20
CA LEU A 185 3.50 -17.27 0.81
C LEU A 185 4.85 -16.78 0.29
N GLY A 186 5.19 -15.53 0.55
CA GLY A 186 6.46 -14.95 0.13
C GLY A 186 7.69 -15.54 0.79
N ARG A 187 7.56 -15.96 2.05
CA ARG A 187 8.62 -16.67 2.79
C ARG A 187 8.72 -18.16 2.47
N SER A 188 7.77 -18.71 1.70
CA SER A 188 7.78 -20.11 1.32
C SER A 188 8.88 -20.43 0.30
N SER A 189 9.26 -21.71 0.22
CA SER A 189 10.11 -22.27 -0.83
C SER A 189 9.33 -22.72 -2.07
N ALA A 190 8.03 -22.41 -2.17
CA ALA A 190 7.21 -22.81 -3.31
C ALA A 190 7.74 -22.19 -4.62
N PRO A 191 7.68 -22.88 -5.77
CA PRO A 191 8.10 -22.31 -7.04
C PRO A 191 7.40 -20.98 -7.33
N VAL A 192 8.07 -20.03 -8.01
CA VAL A 192 7.48 -18.69 -8.27
C VAL A 192 6.16 -18.73 -9.04
N ALA A 193 5.94 -19.75 -9.88
CA ALA A 193 4.67 -19.97 -10.55
C ALA A 193 3.52 -20.27 -9.56
N GLU A 194 3.81 -21.05 -8.51
CA GLU A 194 2.84 -21.36 -7.45
C GLU A 194 2.62 -20.14 -6.55
N VAL A 195 3.67 -19.40 -6.21
CA VAL A 195 3.57 -18.11 -5.49
C VAL A 195 2.64 -17.16 -6.23
N ARG A 196 2.80 -17.05 -7.55
CA ARG A 196 1.90 -16.26 -8.39
C ARG A 196 0.45 -16.73 -8.31
N GLN A 197 0.21 -18.02 -8.50
CA GLN A 197 -1.15 -18.60 -8.47
C GLN A 197 -1.84 -18.37 -7.12
N GLN A 198 -1.13 -18.57 -6.01
CA GLN A 198 -1.68 -18.37 -4.68
C GLN A 198 -1.93 -16.89 -4.38
N ALA A 199 -1.05 -15.98 -4.82
CA ALA A 199 -1.27 -14.55 -4.69
C ALA A 199 -2.48 -14.07 -5.52
N ASP A 200 -2.68 -14.62 -6.74
CA ASP A 200 -3.88 -14.37 -7.55
C ASP A 200 -5.16 -14.82 -6.82
N ALA A 201 -5.12 -15.98 -6.15
CA ALA A 201 -6.25 -16.47 -5.35
C ALA A 201 -6.54 -15.59 -4.11
N LEU A 202 -5.50 -15.01 -3.50
CA LEU A 202 -5.66 -14.05 -2.40
C LEU A 202 -6.24 -12.72 -2.91
N ALA A 203 -5.83 -12.25 -4.08
CA ALA A 203 -6.43 -11.09 -4.74
C ALA A 203 -7.91 -11.29 -5.08
N ALA A 204 -8.30 -12.49 -5.49
CA ALA A 204 -9.71 -12.84 -5.68
C ALA A 204 -10.51 -12.77 -4.37
N GLN A 205 -9.93 -13.20 -3.24
CA GLN A 205 -10.55 -13.05 -1.91
C GLN A 205 -10.70 -11.57 -1.53
N VAL A 206 -9.68 -10.73 -1.74
CA VAL A 206 -9.78 -9.27 -1.53
C VAL A 206 -10.94 -8.68 -2.35
N THR A 207 -11.04 -9.05 -3.62
CA THR A 207 -12.11 -8.59 -4.51
C THR A 207 -13.49 -8.96 -3.97
N ALA A 208 -13.69 -10.20 -3.52
CA ALA A 208 -14.96 -10.65 -2.96
C ALA A 208 -15.33 -9.88 -1.68
N LEU A 209 -14.35 -9.63 -0.80
CA LEU A 209 -14.55 -8.84 0.42
C LEU A 209 -14.93 -7.39 0.11
N LEU A 210 -14.26 -6.77 -0.86
CA LEU A 210 -14.55 -5.40 -1.27
C LEU A 210 -15.92 -5.28 -1.93
N ARG A 211 -16.32 -6.24 -2.78
CA ARG A 211 -17.68 -6.29 -3.36
C ARG A 211 -18.74 -6.40 -2.28
N ALA A 212 -18.56 -7.31 -1.31
CA ALA A 212 -19.49 -7.48 -0.21
C ALA A 212 -19.59 -6.21 0.66
N ALA A 213 -18.45 -5.59 1.00
CA ALA A 213 -18.44 -4.37 1.78
C ALA A 213 -19.12 -3.21 1.04
N ALA A 214 -18.78 -3.01 -0.23
CA ALA A 214 -19.34 -1.92 -1.02
C ALA A 214 -20.84 -2.08 -1.29
N ALA A 215 -21.36 -3.32 -1.38
CA ALA A 215 -22.81 -3.57 -1.49
C ALA A 215 -23.63 -3.02 -0.31
N THR A 216 -22.98 -2.77 0.83
CA THR A 216 -23.61 -2.14 2.01
C THR A 216 -23.50 -0.61 2.02
N ALA A 217 -22.82 -0.01 1.03
CA ALA A 217 -22.62 1.44 0.96
C ALA A 217 -23.95 2.19 0.71
N PRO A 218 -24.14 3.39 1.27
CA PRO A 218 -25.36 4.17 1.06
C PRO A 218 -25.57 4.55 -0.42
N LYS A 219 -26.73 4.22 -1.01
CA LYS A 219 -27.06 4.52 -2.41
C LYS A 219 -27.33 6.02 -2.65
N GLY A 220 -26.79 6.66 -3.69
CA GLY A 220 -27.06 8.10 -3.94
C GLY A 220 -28.54 8.43 -4.26
N PRO A 221 -29.02 9.68 -4.07
CA PRO A 221 -30.36 10.09 -4.50
C PRO A 221 -30.48 10.14 -6.03
N GLY A 222 -31.64 9.74 -6.58
CA GLY A 222 -32.01 10.03 -7.98
C GLY A 222 -31.86 8.92 -9.02
N VAL A 223 -31.61 7.66 -8.62
CA VAL A 223 -31.52 6.53 -9.56
C VAL A 223 -32.49 5.42 -9.15
N ASN A 224 -33.76 5.57 -9.54
CA ASN A 224 -34.68 4.45 -9.63
C ASN A 224 -34.28 3.62 -10.87
N ALA A 225 -33.88 2.36 -10.64
CA ALA A 225 -33.95 1.25 -11.59
C ALA A 225 -33.09 1.30 -12.89
N LEU A 226 -31.76 1.35 -12.76
CA LEU A 226 -30.89 0.72 -13.77
C LEU A 226 -29.81 -0.13 -13.08
N ALA A 227 -29.58 -1.32 -13.63
CA ALA A 227 -28.69 -2.38 -13.19
C ALA A 227 -27.18 -2.04 -13.29
N GLU A 228 -26.82 -0.75 -13.13
CA GLU A 228 -25.50 -0.19 -13.46
C GLU A 228 -24.77 0.45 -12.26
N LEU A 229 -25.35 0.40 -11.06
CA LEU A 229 -24.76 0.96 -9.83
C LEU A 229 -24.32 -0.11 -8.82
N GLU A 230 -24.03 -1.31 -9.30
CA GLU A 230 -23.24 -2.21 -8.46
C GLU A 230 -21.88 -1.56 -8.23
N PRO A 231 -21.42 -1.44 -6.97
CA PRO A 231 -20.09 -0.93 -6.71
C PRO A 231 -19.08 -1.80 -7.45
N GLN A 232 -18.46 -1.22 -8.47
CA GLN A 232 -17.47 -1.91 -9.27
C GLN A 232 -16.15 -1.87 -8.50
N VAL A 233 -15.65 -3.06 -8.16
CA VAL A 233 -14.27 -3.22 -7.70
C VAL A 233 -13.43 -3.42 -8.96
N THR A 234 -12.68 -2.41 -9.34
CA THR A 234 -11.70 -2.53 -10.43
C THR A 234 -10.40 -3.07 -9.86
N VAL A 235 -9.94 -4.19 -10.42
CA VAL A 235 -8.66 -4.79 -10.05
C VAL A 235 -7.69 -4.61 -11.20
N HIS A 236 -6.65 -3.82 -10.96
CA HIS A 236 -5.49 -3.76 -11.85
C HIS A 236 -4.46 -4.76 -11.32
N ARG A 237 -4.01 -5.66 -12.19
CA ARG A 237 -2.93 -6.60 -11.89
C ARG A 237 -1.87 -6.53 -12.98
N VAL A 238 -0.60 -6.49 -12.58
CA VAL A 238 0.53 -6.52 -13.51
C VAL A 238 1.59 -7.46 -12.94
N TRP A 239 2.21 -8.21 -13.84
CA TRP A 239 3.24 -9.20 -13.56
C TRP A 239 4.45 -8.92 -14.45
N ALA A 240 5.64 -9.24 -13.95
CA ALA A 240 6.87 -9.26 -14.70
C ALA A 240 7.67 -10.51 -14.33
#